data_AF-A0A6A5V5Q4-F1
#
_entry.id   AF-A0A6A5V5Q4-F1
#
_cell.length_a   1.000
_cell.length_b   1.000
_cell.length_c   1.000
_cell.angle_alpha   90.00
_cell.angle_beta   90.00
_cell.angle_gamma   90.00
#
_symmetry.space_group_name_H-M   'P 1'
#
loop_
_entity.id
_entity.type
_entity.pdbx_description
1 polymer ?
#
loop_
_entity_poly.entity_id
_entity_poly.type
_entity_poly.pdbx_seq_one_letter_code
_entity_poly.pdbx_strand_id
1 'polypeptide(L)' 'MAPINKAIADLESREAGDNFSIRGIAKKYGISHLTLSQRWNHQTGPRAARYAAQQLLSPQ' A
#
# COMPACT_ATOMS: atom_id res chain seq x y z
N MET A 1 1.26 14.86 -8.14
CA MET A 1 1.16 13.47 -7.63
C MET A 1 -0.02 12.77 -8.26
N ALA A 2 0.16 11.54 -8.74
CA ALA A 2 -0.94 10.72 -9.28
C ALA A 2 -1.97 10.40 -8.18
N PRO A 3 -3.27 10.31 -8.50
CA PRO A 3 -4.33 10.05 -7.51
C PRO A 3 -4.15 8.71 -6.77
N ILE A 4 -3.53 7.74 -7.43
CA ILE A 4 -3.17 6.45 -6.83
C ILE A 4 -2.10 6.57 -5.72
N ASN A 5 -1.11 7.46 -5.88
CA ASN A 5 -0.08 7.67 -4.85
C ASN A 5 -0.67 8.39 -3.64
N LYS A 6 -1.63 9.30 -3.84
CA LYS A 6 -2.36 9.95 -2.74
C LYS A 6 -3.20 8.94 -1.96
N ALA A 7 -3.88 8.02 -2.65
CA ALA A 7 -4.67 6.98 -2.02
C ALA A 7 -3.81 5.98 -1.21
N ILE A 8 -2.60 5.68 -1.69
CA ILE A 8 -1.63 4.85 -0.97
C ILE A 8 -1.11 5.59 0.27
N ALA A 9 -0.75 6.86 0.17
CA ALA A 9 -0.32 7.64 1.32
C ALA A 9 -1.43 7.77 2.40
N ASP A 10 -2.70 7.89 1.98
CA ASP A 10 -3.87 7.87 2.89
C ASP A 10 -4.03 6.49 3.56
N LEU A 11 -3.68 5.40 2.87
CA LEU A 11 -3.66 4.04 3.42
C LEU A 11 -2.48 3.82 4.38
N GLU A 12 -1.26 4.28 4.05
CA GLU A 12 -0.06 4.16 4.91
C GLU A 12 -0.16 5.01 6.17
N SER A 13 -0.85 6.16 6.09
CA SER A 13 -1.07 7.05 7.23
C SER A 13 -2.21 6.60 8.15
N ARG A 14 -2.98 5.57 7.77
CA ARG A 14 -4.02 4.99 8.63
C ARG A 14 -3.42 3.91 9.51
N GLU A 15 -3.62 4.05 10.82
CA GLU A 15 -3.14 3.08 11.80
C GLU A 15 -3.80 1.70 11.63
N ALA A 16 -3.03 0.65 11.91
CA ALA A 16 -3.51 -0.73 11.92
C ALA A 16 -4.53 -0.92 13.06
N GLY A 17 -5.80 -0.66 12.78
CA GLY A 17 -6.88 -0.68 13.77
C GLY A 17 -8.07 0.20 13.37
N ASP A 18 -7.88 1.16 12.46
CA ASP A 18 -8.98 1.93 11.88
C ASP A 18 -9.79 1.05 10.92
N ASN A 19 -11.12 0.99 11.09
CA ASN A 19 -12.03 0.23 10.21
C ASN A 19 -12.18 0.93 8.85
N PHE A 20 -11.11 0.96 8.07
CA PHE A 20 -11.12 1.57 6.75
C PHE A 20 -11.43 0.55 5.67
N SER A 21 -12.26 0.96 4.72
CA SER A 21 -12.53 0.19 3.51
C SER A 21 -11.69 0.71 2.36
N ILE A 22 -10.86 -0.14 1.76
CA ILE A 22 -10.09 0.18 0.53
C ILE A 22 -11.02 0.72 -0.56
N ARG A 23 -12.24 0.19 -0.66
CA ARG A 23 -13.28 0.67 -1.58
C ARG A 23 -13.71 2.12 -1.32
N GLY A 24 -13.82 2.52 -0.07
CA GLY A 24 -14.17 3.89 0.32
C GLY A 24 -13.07 4.89 -0.06
N ILE A 25 -11.82 4.50 0.19
CA ILE A 25 -10.63 5.31 -0.18
C ILE A 25 -10.53 5.41 -1.70
N ALA A 26 -10.71 4.32 -2.44
CA ALA A 26 -10.71 4.33 -3.89
C ALA A 26 -11.77 5.28 -4.47
N LYS A 27 -12.98 5.29 -3.89
CA LYS A 27 -14.06 6.21 -4.27
C LYS A 27 -13.72 7.68 -3.98
N LYS A 28 -13.10 7.97 -2.82
CA LYS A 28 -12.63 9.32 -2.44
C LYS A 28 -11.66 9.89 -3.47
N TYR A 29 -10.78 9.05 -4.01
CA TYR A 29 -9.74 9.46 -4.97
C TYR A 29 -10.13 9.23 -6.45
N GLY A 30 -11.35 8.75 -6.74
CA GLY A 30 -11.83 8.52 -8.10
C GLY A 30 -11.06 7.41 -8.86
N ILE A 31 -10.48 6.45 -8.14
CA ILE A 31 -9.70 5.36 -8.72
C ILE A 31 -10.42 4.01 -8.57
N SER A 32 -10.04 3.04 -9.40
CA SER A 32 -10.55 1.68 -9.27
C SER A 32 -10.05 1.02 -7.98
N HIS A 33 -10.98 0.47 -7.20
CA HIS A 33 -10.68 -0.32 -6.00
C HIS A 33 -9.73 -1.48 -6.29
N LEU A 34 -9.88 -2.15 -7.44
CA LEU A 34 -9.03 -3.27 -7.85
C LEU A 34 -7.58 -2.81 -8.02
N THR A 35 -7.37 -1.68 -8.68
CA THR A 35 -6.04 -1.10 -8.90
C THR A 35 -5.40 -0.67 -7.57
N LEU A 36 -6.18 -0.04 -6.68
CA LEU A 36 -5.69 0.35 -5.36
C LEU A 36 -5.33 -0.87 -4.51
N SER A 37 -6.17 -1.89 -4.50
CA SER A 37 -5.96 -3.14 -3.75
C SER A 37 -4.76 -3.93 -4.26
N GLN A 38 -4.60 -4.09 -5.58
CA GLN A 38 -3.44 -4.75 -6.18
C GLN A 38 -2.15 -4.05 -5.79
N ARG A 39 -2.12 -2.72 -5.87
CA ARG A 39 -0.93 -1.94 -5.57
C ARG A 39 -0.62 -1.92 -4.07
N TRP A 40 -1.65 -1.81 -3.24
CA TRP A 40 -1.52 -1.96 -1.78
C TRP A 40 -0.94 -3.32 -1.42
N ASN A 41 -1.55 -4.42 -1.87
CA ASN A 41 -1.07 -5.78 -1.61
C ASN A 41 0.32 -6.07 -2.21
N HIS A 42 0.69 -5.42 -3.32
CA HIS A 42 2.04 -5.54 -3.87
C HIS A 42 3.08 -4.80 -3.03
N GLN A 43 2.69 -3.68 -2.42
CA GLN A 43 3.50 -2.84 -1.54
C GLN A 43 3.59 -3.39 -0.10
N THR A 44 2.53 -4.02 0.43
CA THR A 44 2.52 -4.68 1.77
C THR A 44 2.77 -6.20 1.72
N GLY A 45 2.71 -6.82 0.55
CA GLY A 45 2.99 -8.25 0.38
C GLY A 45 4.49 -8.60 0.47
N PRO A 46 4.83 -9.91 0.39
CA PRO A 46 6.18 -10.44 0.69
C PRO A 46 7.31 -9.91 -0.22
N ARG A 47 7.02 -9.05 -1.21
CA ARG A 47 8.05 -8.36 -1.98
C ARG A 47 8.73 -7.25 -1.19
N ALA A 48 8.00 -6.44 -0.41
CA ALA A 48 8.61 -5.45 0.48
C ALA A 48 9.42 -6.11 1.60
N ALA A 49 8.91 -7.21 2.17
CA ALA A 49 9.64 -8.04 3.13
C ALA A 49 10.90 -8.70 2.50
N ARG A 50 10.83 -9.11 1.22
CA ARG A 50 12.01 -9.65 0.51
C ARG A 50 13.07 -8.60 0.25
N TYR A 51 12.74 -7.32 0.03
CA TYR A 51 13.76 -6.27 -0.08
C TYR A 51 14.44 -5.99 1.25
N ALA A 52 13.69 -5.96 2.36
CA ALA A 52 14.26 -5.84 3.70
C ALA A 52 15.12 -7.07 4.09
N ALA A 53 14.64 -8.28 3.77
CA ALA A 53 15.38 -9.52 4.05
C ALA A 53 16.61 -9.71 3.15
N GLN A 54 16.57 -9.26 1.88
CA GLN A 54 17.74 -9.28 0.99
C GLN A 54 18.82 -8.29 1.43
N GLN A 55 18.45 -7.13 2.00
CA GLN A 55 19.42 -6.20 2.60
C GLN A 55 20.04 -6.74 3.89
N LEU A 56 19.32 -7.57 4.67
CA LEU A 56 19.86 -8.18 5.89
C LEU A 56 20.82 -9.36 5.62
N LEU A 57 20.70 -10.01 4.46
CA LEU A 57 21.49 -11.20 4.07
C LEU A 57 22.83 -10.86 3.39
N SER A 58 23.16 -9.58 3.22
CA SER A 58 24.48 -9.14 2.75
C SER A 58 25.23 -8.39 3.86
N PRO A 59 25.79 -9.07 4.88
CA PRO A 59 26.91 -8.49 5.61
C PRO A 59 28.13 -8.47 4.68
N GLN A 60 28.85 -7.35 4.69
CA GLN A 60 30.13 -7.14 4.00
C GLN A 60 31.18 -8.17 4.41
#